data_AF-U9UUP9-F1
#
_entry.id   AF-U9UUP9-F1
#
_cell.length_a   1.000
_cell.length_b   1.000
_cell.length_c   1.000
_cell.angle_alpha   90.00
_cell.angle_beta   90.00
_cell.angle_gamma   90.00
#
_symmetry.space_group_name_H-M   'P 1'
#
loop_
_entity.id
_entity.type
_entity.pdbx_description
1 polymer ?
#
loop_
_entity_poly.entity_id
_entity_poly.type
_entity_poly.pdbx_seq_one_letter_code
_entity_poly.pdbx_strand_id
1 'polypeptide(L)'
;LSLKEYDTADIIKILVAAVQLNLKELIIYLQSFLIKNKSDWMEKNFNLIYRTSFENESLLELQNYCNKLISKEPERMFESQNFSSIPEKVLVSLIQNENLRMSEIEIWEHVLNWGLAQNPELPSDPANFSKDDFSLLKNTLKSYIPFIRFYDLTCKEFSKKVLPYKKILPKELYKDLLDTFLDLHPDIQNILILKLLHHNMLN
;
A
#
# COMPACT_ATOMS: atom_id res chain seq x y z
N LEU A 1 -21.36 19.16 -27.02
CA LEU A 1 -21.34 17.68 -26.98
C LEU A 1 -21.70 17.22 -25.57
N SER A 2 -22.55 16.20 -25.41
CA SER A 2 -22.81 15.59 -24.10
C SER A 2 -21.74 14.54 -23.83
N LEU A 3 -20.79 14.82 -22.92
CA LEU A 3 -19.79 13.83 -22.50
C LEU A 3 -20.39 12.67 -21.66
N LYS A 4 -21.68 12.74 -21.30
CA LYS A 4 -22.31 11.75 -20.41
C LYS A 4 -22.36 10.35 -21.00
N GLU A 5 -22.50 10.26 -22.32
CA GLU A 5 -22.66 9.01 -23.07
C GLU A 5 -21.33 8.33 -23.40
N TYR A 6 -20.20 9.02 -23.21
CA TYR A 6 -18.88 8.48 -23.49
C TYR A 6 -18.37 7.63 -22.32
N ASP A 7 -17.62 6.60 -22.67
CA ASP A 7 -16.86 5.81 -21.70
C ASP A 7 -15.83 6.69 -20.99
N THR A 8 -15.65 6.45 -19.69
CA THR A 8 -14.80 7.31 -18.86
C THR A 8 -13.32 7.19 -19.25
N ALA A 9 -12.88 6.00 -19.67
CA ALA A 9 -11.52 5.80 -20.15
C ALA A 9 -11.29 6.58 -21.46
N ASP A 10 -12.29 6.69 -22.33
CA ASP A 10 -12.18 7.50 -23.55
C ASP A 10 -12.12 9.00 -23.23
N ILE A 11 -12.88 9.47 -22.25
CA ILE A 11 -12.78 10.86 -21.77
C ILE A 11 -11.38 11.15 -21.23
N ILE A 12 -10.75 10.21 -20.54
CA ILE A 12 -9.36 10.35 -20.05
C ILE A 12 -8.37 10.40 -21.23
N LYS A 13 -8.55 9.56 -22.26
CA LYS A 13 -7.71 9.64 -23.47
C LYS A 13 -7.83 11.00 -24.17
N ILE A 14 -9.06 11.54 -24.25
CA ILE A 14 -9.30 12.89 -24.79
C ILE A 14 -8.62 13.94 -23.91
N LEU A 15 -8.68 13.81 -22.59
CA LEU A 15 -7.97 14.72 -21.66
C LEU A 15 -6.46 14.69 -21.90
N VAL A 16 -5.86 13.51 -22.06
CA VAL A 16 -4.43 13.36 -22.35
C VAL A 16 -4.08 14.01 -23.69
N ALA A 17 -4.89 13.79 -24.74
CA ALA A 17 -4.68 14.44 -26.03
C ALA A 17 -4.83 15.97 -25.94
N ALA A 18 -5.79 16.47 -25.15
CA ALA A 18 -5.98 17.89 -24.91
C ALA A 18 -4.77 18.52 -24.21
N VAL A 19 -4.17 17.82 -23.25
CA VAL A 19 -2.90 18.21 -22.61
C VAL A 19 -1.76 18.28 -23.62
N GLN A 20 -1.58 17.26 -24.46
CA GLN A 20 -0.53 17.23 -25.49
C GLN A 20 -0.66 18.37 -26.50
N LEU A 21 -1.90 18.74 -26.85
CA LEU A 21 -2.21 19.82 -27.78
C LEU A 21 -2.35 21.19 -27.08
N ASN A 22 -2.11 21.27 -25.77
CA ASN A 22 -2.21 22.50 -24.96
C ASN A 22 -3.58 23.20 -25.07
N LEU A 23 -4.67 22.43 -25.15
CA LEU A 23 -6.05 22.92 -25.27
C LEU A 23 -6.62 23.28 -23.89
N LYS A 24 -6.14 24.38 -23.31
CA LYS A 24 -6.40 24.79 -21.91
C LYS A 24 -7.87 24.77 -21.49
N GLU A 25 -8.77 25.34 -22.30
CA GLU A 25 -10.21 25.36 -21.96
C GLU A 25 -10.82 23.96 -21.91
N LEU A 26 -10.41 23.07 -22.82
CA LEU A 26 -10.85 21.70 -22.86
C LEU A 26 -10.31 20.90 -21.65
N ILE A 27 -9.05 21.13 -21.28
CA ILE A 27 -8.42 20.52 -20.10
C ILE A 27 -9.21 20.87 -18.83
N ILE A 28 -9.52 22.15 -18.62
CA ILE A 28 -10.31 22.61 -17.46
C ILE A 28 -11.70 21.95 -17.47
N TYR A 29 -12.39 22.00 -18.60
CA TYR A 29 -13.72 21.43 -18.74
C TYR A 29 -13.76 19.92 -18.44
N LEU A 30 -12.79 19.15 -18.96
CA LEU A 30 -12.73 17.71 -18.79
C LEU A 30 -12.42 17.29 -17.35
N GLN A 31 -11.49 17.97 -16.67
CA GLN A 31 -11.18 17.70 -15.26
C GLN A 31 -12.41 17.93 -14.38
N SER A 32 -13.03 19.10 -14.50
CA SER A 32 -14.26 19.45 -13.79
C SER A 32 -15.41 18.48 -14.10
N PHE A 33 -15.55 18.04 -15.37
CA PHE A 33 -16.56 17.06 -15.75
C PHE A 33 -16.33 15.69 -15.08
N LEU A 34 -15.10 15.19 -15.10
CA LEU A 34 -14.72 13.91 -14.50
C LEU A 34 -14.97 13.92 -12.99
N ILE A 35 -14.51 14.96 -12.29
CA ILE A 35 -14.71 15.11 -10.83
C ILE A 35 -16.18 15.15 -10.47
N LYS A 36 -16.99 15.91 -11.22
CA LYS A 36 -18.41 16.10 -10.89
C LYS A 36 -19.29 14.89 -11.22
N ASN A 37 -18.97 14.15 -12.29
CA ASN A 37 -19.91 13.16 -12.86
C ASN A 37 -19.38 11.73 -12.85
N LYS A 38 -18.08 11.52 -12.65
CA LYS A 38 -17.41 10.22 -12.79
C LYS A 38 -16.54 9.86 -11.57
N SER A 39 -16.77 10.49 -10.41
CA SER A 39 -16.00 10.25 -9.17
C SER A 39 -15.92 8.77 -8.79
N ASP A 40 -17.04 8.05 -8.79
CA ASP A 40 -17.07 6.64 -8.41
C ASP A 40 -16.21 5.77 -9.33
N TRP A 41 -16.19 6.10 -10.62
CA TRP A 41 -15.33 5.43 -11.59
C TRP A 41 -13.86 5.79 -11.33
N MET A 42 -13.56 7.07 -11.07
CA MET A 42 -12.21 7.53 -10.77
C MET A 42 -11.63 6.90 -9.51
N GLU A 43 -12.43 6.74 -8.46
CA GLU A 43 -12.00 6.08 -7.21
C GLU A 43 -11.66 4.61 -7.43
N LYS A 44 -12.48 3.87 -8.20
CA LYS A 44 -12.18 2.49 -8.59
C LYS A 44 -10.94 2.37 -9.47
N ASN A 45 -10.62 3.42 -10.23
CA ASN A 45 -9.49 3.49 -11.14
C ASN A 45 -8.42 4.48 -10.65
N PHE A 46 -8.30 4.66 -9.33
CA PHE A 46 -7.48 5.73 -8.76
C PHE A 46 -6.05 5.75 -9.28
N ASN A 47 -5.41 4.59 -9.40
CA ASN A 47 -4.02 4.51 -9.87
C ASN A 47 -3.86 5.09 -11.28
N LEU A 48 -4.83 4.85 -12.18
CA LEU A 48 -4.83 5.45 -13.51
C LEU A 48 -4.93 6.98 -13.41
N ILE A 49 -5.91 7.48 -12.65
CA ILE A 49 -6.14 8.92 -12.49
C ILE A 49 -4.93 9.60 -11.84
N TYR A 50 -4.35 8.99 -10.80
CA TYR A 50 -3.17 9.49 -10.13
C TYR A 50 -2.00 9.58 -11.10
N ARG A 51 -1.64 8.49 -11.80
CA ARG A 51 -0.53 8.52 -12.76
C ARG A 51 -0.75 9.56 -13.86
N THR A 52 -1.92 9.54 -14.50
CA THR A 52 -2.27 10.52 -15.54
C THR A 52 -2.18 11.95 -15.03
N SER A 53 -2.70 12.24 -13.84
CA SER A 53 -2.70 13.62 -13.30
C SER A 53 -1.33 14.09 -12.85
N PHE A 54 -0.49 13.23 -12.28
CA PHE A 54 0.84 13.59 -11.79
C PHE A 54 1.95 13.54 -12.85
N GLU A 55 1.70 12.93 -14.01
CA GLU A 55 2.59 13.01 -15.19
C GLU A 55 2.57 14.40 -15.86
N ASN A 56 1.55 15.23 -15.60
CA ASN A 56 1.44 16.55 -16.20
C ASN A 56 0.95 17.62 -15.22
N GLU A 57 1.72 18.70 -15.10
CA GLU A 57 1.44 19.83 -14.21
C GLU A 57 0.16 20.61 -14.57
N SER A 58 -0.39 20.45 -15.78
CA SER A 58 -1.64 21.11 -16.20
C SER A 58 -2.90 20.47 -15.59
N LEU A 59 -2.78 19.29 -14.97
CA LEU A 59 -3.90 18.52 -14.42
C LEU A 59 -4.12 18.76 -12.91
N LEU A 60 -3.99 20.03 -12.49
CA LEU A 60 -4.04 20.42 -11.07
C LEU A 60 -5.36 20.06 -10.38
N GLU A 61 -6.51 20.13 -11.06
CA GLU A 61 -7.80 19.79 -10.45
C GLU A 61 -7.86 18.29 -10.10
N LEU A 62 -7.38 17.43 -11.00
CA LEU A 62 -7.30 15.99 -10.74
C LEU A 62 -6.23 15.65 -9.69
N GLN A 63 -5.08 16.33 -9.70
CA GLN A 63 -4.07 16.16 -8.65
C GLN A 63 -4.64 16.53 -7.27
N ASN A 64 -5.35 17.66 -7.17
CA ASN A 64 -6.01 18.10 -5.94
C ASN A 64 -7.10 17.12 -5.49
N TYR A 65 -7.89 16.60 -6.44
CA TYR A 65 -8.87 15.56 -6.15
C TYR A 65 -8.20 14.31 -5.56
N CYS A 66 -7.13 13.81 -6.19
CA CYS A 66 -6.39 12.64 -5.70
C CYS A 66 -5.79 12.88 -4.31
N ASN A 67 -5.12 14.02 -4.10
CA ASN A 67 -4.54 14.36 -2.80
C ASN A 67 -5.60 14.47 -1.70
N LYS A 68 -6.78 15.02 -2.03
CA LYS A 68 -7.91 15.08 -1.09
C LYS A 68 -8.42 13.69 -0.72
N LEU A 69 -8.50 12.77 -1.68
CA LEU A 69 -8.91 11.39 -1.41
C LEU A 69 -7.90 10.68 -0.51
N ILE A 70 -6.59 10.76 -0.83
CA ILE A 70 -5.52 10.21 0.01
C ILE A 70 -5.60 10.76 1.44
N SER A 71 -5.82 12.07 1.59
CA SER A 71 -5.80 12.74 2.89
C SER A 71 -7.06 12.51 3.74
N LYS A 72 -8.25 12.48 3.11
CA LYS A 72 -9.54 12.48 3.83
C LYS A 72 -10.24 11.13 3.89
N GLU A 73 -9.95 10.24 2.94
CA GLU A 73 -10.59 8.92 2.83
C GLU A 73 -9.53 7.83 2.52
N PRO A 74 -8.44 7.74 3.31
CA PRO A 74 -7.35 6.80 3.03
C PRO A 74 -7.80 5.33 3.04
N GLU A 75 -8.82 4.96 3.82
CA GLU A 75 -9.36 3.60 3.91
C GLU A 75 -9.88 3.11 2.55
N ARG A 76 -10.56 3.98 1.81
CA ARG A 76 -11.11 3.64 0.49
C ARG A 76 -10.02 3.29 -0.52
N MET A 77 -8.81 3.78 -0.30
CA MET A 77 -7.66 3.44 -1.14
C MET A 77 -7.19 2.00 -0.90
N PHE A 78 -7.16 1.55 0.36
CA PHE A 78 -6.80 0.18 0.72
C PHE A 78 -7.80 -0.86 0.18
N GLU A 79 -9.08 -0.47 0.03
CA GLU A 79 -10.15 -1.31 -0.51
C GLU A 79 -10.20 -1.36 -2.06
N SER A 80 -9.36 -0.57 -2.74
CA SER A 80 -9.37 -0.49 -4.20
C SER A 80 -8.83 -1.77 -4.86
N GLN A 81 -9.45 -2.16 -5.99
CA GLN A 81 -9.09 -3.39 -6.72
C GLN A 81 -7.62 -3.46 -7.17
N ASN A 82 -6.98 -2.30 -7.31
CA ASN A 82 -5.61 -2.17 -7.81
C ASN A 82 -4.67 -1.55 -6.77
N PHE A 83 -4.94 -1.74 -5.47
CA PHE A 83 -4.12 -1.22 -4.39
C PHE A 83 -2.63 -1.60 -4.57
N SER A 84 -2.34 -2.84 -4.92
CA SER A 84 -0.97 -3.30 -5.16
C SER A 84 -0.24 -2.60 -6.31
N SER A 85 -0.94 -1.83 -7.14
CA SER A 85 -0.36 -1.06 -8.25
C SER A 85 -0.11 0.41 -7.93
N ILE A 86 -0.46 0.88 -6.73
CA ILE A 86 -0.25 2.28 -6.37
C ILE A 86 1.25 2.61 -6.30
N PRO A 87 1.66 3.85 -6.64
CA PRO A 87 3.04 4.27 -6.51
C PRO A 87 3.53 4.26 -5.06
N GLU A 88 4.84 4.03 -4.85
CA GLU A 88 5.48 4.03 -3.52
C GLU A 88 5.13 5.29 -2.70
N LYS A 89 5.21 6.46 -3.33
CA LYS A 89 4.88 7.74 -2.68
C LYS A 89 3.45 7.77 -2.12
N VAL A 90 2.49 7.18 -2.85
CA VAL A 90 1.10 7.10 -2.41
C VAL A 90 0.97 6.15 -1.22
N LEU A 91 1.61 4.97 -1.29
CA LEU A 91 1.60 4.03 -0.17
C LEU A 91 2.17 4.67 1.11
N VAL A 92 3.30 5.37 1.01
CA VAL A 92 3.89 6.10 2.15
C VAL A 92 2.90 7.14 2.70
N SER A 93 2.29 7.95 1.83
CA SER A 93 1.30 8.94 2.27
C SER A 93 0.07 8.31 2.94
N LEU A 94 -0.36 7.12 2.50
CA LEU A 94 -1.50 6.42 3.10
C LEU A 94 -1.16 5.89 4.50
N ILE A 95 -0.05 5.17 4.66
CA ILE A 95 0.31 4.57 5.96
C ILE A 95 0.75 5.60 7.01
N GLN A 96 1.18 6.79 6.58
CA GLN A 96 1.49 7.92 7.48
C GLN A 96 0.28 8.79 7.80
N ASN A 97 -0.88 8.55 7.19
CA ASN A 97 -2.03 9.43 7.33
C ASN A 97 -2.64 9.32 8.73
N GLU A 98 -2.62 10.40 9.50
CA GLU A 98 -3.21 10.47 10.85
C GLU A 98 -4.73 10.25 10.87
N ASN A 99 -5.41 10.46 9.74
CA ASN A 99 -6.84 10.20 9.61
C ASN A 99 -7.16 8.72 9.32
N LEU A 100 -6.16 7.88 9.04
CA LEU A 100 -6.38 6.47 8.71
C LEU A 100 -6.91 5.71 9.94
N ARG A 101 -8.17 5.27 9.86
CA ARG A 101 -8.82 4.44 10.87
C ARG A 101 -8.74 2.97 10.50
N MET A 102 -7.55 2.41 10.66
CA MET A 102 -7.25 1.01 10.36
C MET A 102 -6.35 0.45 11.47
N SER A 103 -6.52 -0.83 11.82
CA SER A 103 -5.64 -1.45 12.80
C SER A 103 -4.22 -1.62 12.23
N GLU A 104 -3.20 -1.58 13.08
CA GLU A 104 -1.81 -1.72 12.64
C GLU A 104 -1.53 -3.07 11.96
N ILE A 105 -2.28 -4.11 12.33
CA ILE A 105 -2.17 -5.41 11.66
C ILE A 105 -2.68 -5.35 10.22
N GLU A 106 -3.80 -4.67 9.98
CA GLU A 106 -4.34 -4.50 8.61
C GLU A 106 -3.38 -3.67 7.75
N ILE A 107 -2.81 -2.59 8.31
CA ILE A 107 -1.80 -1.78 7.62
C ILE A 107 -0.59 -2.66 7.25
N TRP A 108 -0.09 -3.47 8.19
CA TRP A 108 1.00 -4.41 7.93
C TRP A 108 0.65 -5.39 6.80
N GLU A 109 -0.54 -6.00 6.82
CA GLU A 109 -0.96 -6.95 5.79
C GLU A 109 -1.08 -6.27 4.42
N HIS A 110 -1.60 -5.06 4.34
CA HIS A 110 -1.65 -4.29 3.10
C HIS A 110 -0.25 -3.96 2.56
N VAL A 111 0.66 -3.48 3.41
CA VAL A 111 2.05 -3.19 3.01
C VAL A 111 2.76 -4.47 2.55
N LEU A 112 2.59 -5.57 3.27
CA LEU A 112 3.16 -6.86 2.91
C LEU A 112 2.62 -7.35 1.56
N ASN A 113 1.29 -7.31 1.36
CA ASN A 113 0.67 -7.71 0.10
C ASN A 113 1.10 -6.83 -1.07
N TRP A 114 1.26 -5.52 -0.85
CA TRP A 114 1.81 -4.60 -1.83
C TRP A 114 3.25 -5.00 -2.21
N GLY A 115 4.09 -5.31 -1.21
CA GLY A 115 5.47 -5.75 -1.42
C GLY A 115 5.59 -7.08 -2.13
N LEU A 116 4.75 -8.06 -1.80
CA LEU A 116 4.69 -9.35 -2.50
C LEU A 116 4.25 -9.17 -3.96
N ALA A 117 3.29 -8.29 -4.22
CA ALA A 117 2.84 -8.00 -5.57
C ALA A 117 3.91 -7.31 -6.44
N GLN A 118 4.89 -6.60 -5.84
CA GLN A 118 6.03 -6.07 -6.57
C GLN A 118 7.07 -7.15 -6.94
N ASN A 119 6.98 -8.33 -6.31
CA ASN A 119 7.93 -9.44 -6.47
C ASN A 119 7.14 -10.74 -6.79
N PRO A 120 6.45 -10.82 -7.95
CA PRO A 120 5.55 -11.92 -8.29
C PRO A 120 6.24 -13.29 -8.44
N GLU A 121 7.57 -13.32 -8.53
CA GLU A 121 8.39 -14.52 -8.56
C GLU A 121 8.54 -15.20 -7.19
N LEU A 122 8.20 -14.49 -6.10
CA LEU A 122 8.32 -15.05 -4.75
C LEU A 122 7.32 -16.20 -4.56
N PRO A 123 7.70 -17.24 -3.78
CA PRO A 123 6.76 -18.27 -3.37
C PRO A 123 5.54 -17.67 -2.64
N SER A 124 4.40 -18.35 -2.67
CA SER A 124 3.22 -17.87 -1.92
C SER A 124 3.33 -18.09 -0.41
N ASP A 125 4.09 -19.11 0.02
CA ASP A 125 4.31 -19.43 1.44
C ASP A 125 5.71 -18.95 1.88
N PRO A 126 5.82 -18.05 2.88
CA PRO A 126 7.10 -17.60 3.41
C PRO A 126 7.98 -18.72 3.97
N ALA A 127 7.41 -19.88 4.33
CA ALA A 127 8.20 -21.04 4.74
C ALA A 127 9.11 -21.58 3.63
N ASN A 128 8.76 -21.31 2.35
CA ASN A 128 9.52 -21.73 1.18
C ASN A 128 10.53 -20.68 0.69
N PHE A 129 10.65 -19.54 1.38
CA PHE A 129 11.53 -18.45 0.94
C PHE A 129 13.00 -18.83 1.13
N SER A 130 13.77 -18.67 0.06
CA SER A 130 15.22 -18.66 0.10
C SER A 130 15.76 -17.42 0.83
N LYS A 131 17.06 -17.39 1.11
CA LYS A 131 17.70 -16.19 1.67
C LYS A 131 17.59 -14.98 0.71
N ASP A 132 17.68 -15.23 -0.58
CA ASP A 132 17.60 -14.19 -1.61
C ASP A 132 16.17 -13.68 -1.76
N ASP A 133 15.17 -14.55 -1.62
CA ASP A 133 13.74 -14.19 -1.60
C ASP A 133 13.44 -13.21 -0.46
N PHE A 134 13.95 -13.51 0.75
CA PHE A 134 13.85 -12.58 1.88
C PHE A 134 14.59 -11.28 1.63
N SER A 135 15.77 -11.32 0.99
CA SER A 135 16.54 -10.12 0.67
C SER A 135 15.81 -9.23 -0.33
N LEU A 136 15.14 -9.83 -1.32
CA LEU A 136 14.34 -9.14 -2.32
C LEU A 136 13.18 -8.41 -1.65
N LEU A 137 12.32 -9.14 -0.92
CA LEU A 137 11.17 -8.55 -0.23
C LEU A 137 11.61 -7.49 0.80
N LYS A 138 12.72 -7.72 1.50
CA LYS A 138 13.32 -6.73 2.41
C LYS A 138 13.68 -5.44 1.70
N ASN A 139 14.32 -5.51 0.54
CA ASN A 139 14.71 -4.34 -0.22
C ASN A 139 13.51 -3.53 -0.70
N THR A 140 12.42 -4.22 -1.06
CA THR A 140 11.14 -3.58 -1.38
C THR A 140 10.53 -2.92 -0.15
N LEU A 141 10.48 -3.61 1.00
CA LEU A 141 9.70 -3.14 2.14
C LEU A 141 10.45 -2.21 3.11
N LYS A 142 11.77 -2.04 2.95
CA LYS A 142 12.62 -1.30 3.90
C LYS A 142 12.15 0.14 4.17
N SER A 143 11.57 0.83 3.19
CA SER A 143 11.12 2.22 3.34
C SER A 143 9.79 2.33 4.09
N TYR A 144 9.01 1.25 4.22
CA TYR A 144 7.70 1.27 4.87
C TYR A 144 7.73 0.73 6.30
N ILE A 145 8.64 -0.20 6.60
CA ILE A 145 8.81 -0.80 7.95
C ILE A 145 8.84 0.26 9.07
N PRO A 146 9.54 1.40 8.93
CA PRO A 146 9.58 2.42 9.99
C PRO A 146 8.24 3.08 10.32
N PHE A 147 7.23 2.97 9.44
CA PHE A 147 5.92 3.58 9.62
C PHE A 147 4.89 2.63 10.25
N ILE A 148 5.24 1.36 10.42
CA ILE A 148 4.38 0.35 11.06
C ILE A 148 4.65 0.33 12.56
N ARG A 149 3.60 0.52 13.38
CA ARG A 149 3.73 0.48 14.84
C ARG A 149 3.60 -0.94 15.34
N PHE A 150 4.64 -1.75 15.09
CA PHE A 150 4.66 -3.18 15.46
C PHE A 150 4.41 -3.45 16.95
N TYR A 151 4.71 -2.49 17.83
CA TYR A 151 4.47 -2.60 19.28
C TYR A 151 2.97 -2.51 19.66
N ASP A 152 2.13 -1.98 18.77
CA ASP A 152 0.68 -1.89 18.98
C ASP A 152 -0.03 -3.21 18.61
N LEU A 153 0.70 -4.19 18.06
CA LEU A 153 0.16 -5.50 17.70
C LEU A 153 -0.05 -6.36 18.94
N THR A 154 -1.00 -7.30 18.87
CA THR A 154 -1.11 -8.37 19.86
C THR A 154 -0.05 -9.45 19.63
N CYS A 155 0.32 -10.22 20.67
CA CYS A 155 1.23 -11.37 20.52
C CYS A 155 0.76 -12.37 19.45
N LYS A 156 -0.56 -12.55 19.31
CA LYS A 156 -1.15 -13.46 18.32
C LYS A 156 -0.95 -12.95 16.90
N GLU A 157 -1.14 -11.66 16.67
CA GLU A 157 -0.90 -11.00 15.38
C GLU A 157 0.58 -11.05 15.02
N PHE A 158 1.45 -10.64 15.94
CA PHE A 158 2.91 -10.71 15.75
C PHE A 158 3.35 -12.14 15.39
N SER A 159 2.96 -13.15 16.19
CA SER A 159 3.36 -14.54 15.98
C SER A 159 2.86 -15.14 14.67
N LYS A 160 1.66 -14.75 14.21
CA LYS A 160 1.04 -15.34 13.01
C LYS A 160 1.35 -14.59 11.73
N LYS A 161 1.54 -13.28 11.79
CA LYS A 161 1.55 -12.40 10.60
C LYS A 161 2.87 -11.66 10.38
N VAL A 162 3.63 -11.40 11.44
CA VAL A 162 4.93 -10.71 11.35
C VAL A 162 6.08 -11.72 11.41
N LEU A 163 6.04 -12.65 12.37
CA LEU A 163 7.10 -13.62 12.61
C LEU A 163 7.49 -14.49 11.38
N PRO A 164 6.56 -14.93 10.51
CA PRO A 164 6.93 -15.66 9.29
C PRO A 164 7.88 -14.87 8.38
N TYR A 165 7.82 -13.54 8.44
CA TYR A 165 8.63 -12.64 7.63
C TYR A 165 9.80 -12.01 8.39
N LYS A 166 10.14 -12.47 9.61
CA LYS A 166 11.15 -11.83 10.48
C LYS A 166 12.47 -11.44 9.83
N LYS A 167 12.92 -12.18 8.80
CA LYS A 167 14.18 -11.92 8.08
C LYS A 167 14.17 -10.61 7.28
N ILE A 168 13.00 -10.03 6.99
CA ILE A 168 12.88 -8.72 6.33
C ILE A 168 13.05 -7.54 7.29
N LEU A 169 12.81 -7.76 8.60
CA LEU A 169 12.96 -6.71 9.59
C LEU A 169 14.44 -6.37 9.85
N PRO A 170 14.76 -5.12 10.23
CA PRO A 170 16.04 -4.79 10.85
C PRO A 170 16.30 -5.70 12.06
N LYS A 171 17.55 -6.16 12.22
CA LYS A 171 17.89 -7.13 13.28
C LYS A 171 17.59 -6.61 14.68
N GLU A 172 17.90 -5.34 14.92
CA GLU A 172 17.67 -4.66 16.20
C GLU A 172 16.16 -4.59 16.48
N LEU A 173 15.37 -4.08 15.53
CA LEU A 173 13.91 -4.05 15.63
C LEU A 173 13.32 -5.43 15.93
N TYR A 174 13.73 -6.48 15.21
CA TYR A 174 13.22 -7.83 15.47
C TYR A 174 13.54 -8.33 16.88
N LYS A 175 14.76 -8.07 17.36
CA LYS A 175 15.17 -8.47 18.71
C LYS A 175 14.31 -7.77 19.77
N ASP A 176 14.15 -6.45 19.64
CA ASP A 176 13.39 -5.65 20.60
C ASP A 176 11.90 -6.04 20.61
N LEU A 177 11.32 -6.31 19.43
CA LEU A 177 9.96 -6.82 19.32
C LEU A 177 9.82 -8.20 19.97
N LEU A 178 10.79 -9.10 19.75
CA LEU A 178 10.77 -10.43 20.33
C LEU A 178 10.81 -10.36 21.86
N ASP A 179 11.71 -9.55 22.42
CA ASP A 179 11.83 -9.35 23.87
C ASP A 179 10.52 -8.78 24.44
N THR A 180 9.96 -7.75 23.80
CA THR A 180 8.68 -7.13 24.22
C THR A 180 7.53 -8.14 24.26
N PHE A 181 7.37 -8.94 23.21
CA PHE A 181 6.26 -9.89 23.12
C PHE A 181 6.45 -11.15 23.98
N LEU A 182 7.68 -11.47 24.39
CA LEU A 182 7.96 -12.55 25.35
C LEU A 182 7.72 -12.09 26.78
N ASP A 183 8.08 -10.85 27.13
CA ASP A 183 7.92 -10.30 28.48
C ASP A 183 6.44 -10.04 28.84
N LEU A 184 5.62 -9.63 27.87
CA LEU A 184 4.20 -9.35 28.09
C LEU A 184 3.35 -10.60 28.40
N HIS A 185 3.81 -11.81 28.06
CA HIS A 185 3.05 -13.05 28.27
C HIS A 185 3.94 -14.27 28.54
N PRO A 186 4.24 -14.56 29.83
CA PRO A 186 5.03 -15.72 30.24
C PRO A 186 4.45 -17.07 29.78
N ASP A 187 3.13 -17.17 29.59
CA ASP A 187 2.48 -18.42 29.14
C ASP A 187 2.61 -18.64 27.61
N ILE A 188 2.84 -17.58 26.84
CA ILE A 188 3.04 -17.64 25.37
C ILE A 188 4.52 -17.93 25.04
N GLN A 189 5.42 -17.74 26.00
CA GLN A 189 6.83 -18.12 25.93
C GLN A 189 6.97 -19.55 25.40
N ASN A 190 6.17 -20.50 25.88
CA ASN A 190 6.21 -21.89 25.39
C ASN A 190 5.86 -22.05 23.90
N ILE A 191 4.89 -21.32 23.36
CA ILE A 191 4.48 -21.44 21.95
C ILE A 191 5.51 -20.76 21.03
N LEU A 192 6.02 -19.58 21.42
CA LEU A 192 7.07 -18.88 20.67
C LEU A 192 8.40 -19.63 20.75
N ILE A 193 8.79 -20.13 21.93
CA ILE A 193 9.99 -20.95 22.13
C ILE A 193 9.89 -22.22 21.28
N LEU A 194 8.77 -22.97 21.30
CA LEU A 194 8.62 -24.17 20.47
C LEU A 194 8.76 -23.88 18.96
N LYS A 195 8.18 -22.78 18.48
CA LYS A 195 8.32 -22.36 17.06
C LYS A 195 9.74 -21.90 16.72
N LEU A 196 10.40 -21.18 17.62
CA LEU A 196 11.79 -20.73 17.44
C LEU A 196 12.78 -21.90 17.49
N LEU A 197 12.57 -22.86 18.39
CA LEU A 197 13.35 -24.10 18.49
C LEU A 197 13.19 -24.97 17.23
N HIS A 198 11.96 -25.17 16.74
CA HIS A 198 11.74 -25.88 15.47
C HIS A 198 12.42 -25.20 14.27
N HIS A 199 12.41 -23.87 14.20
CA HIS A 199 13.05 -23.15 13.10
C HIS A 199 14.60 -23.16 13.19
N ASN A 200 15.15 -23.20 14.40
CA ASN A 200 16.60 -23.32 14.63
C ASN A 200 17.11 -24.76 14.46
N MET A 201 16.24 -25.78 14.49
CA MET A 201 16.60 -27.18 14.23
C MET A 201 16.52 -27.57 12.75
N LEU A 202 15.99 -26.70 11.88
CA LEU A 202 15.77 -26.95 10.45
C LEU A 202 16.64 -26.07 9.52
N ASN A 203 17.54 -25.25 10.07
CA ASN A 203 18.58 -24.53 9.33
C ASN A 203 19.96 -24.93 9.86
#